data_AF-A0A1M5T881-F1
#
_entry.id   AF-A0A1M5T881-F1
#
_cell.length_a   1.000
_cell.length_b   1.000
_cell.length_c   1.000
_cell.angle_alpha   90.00
_cell.angle_beta   90.00
_cell.angle_gamma   90.00
#
_symmetry.space_group_name_H-M   'P 1'
#
loop_
_entity.id
_entity.type
_entity.pdbx_description
1 polymer ?
#
loop_
_entity_poly.entity_id
_entity_poly.type
_entity_poly.pdbx_seq_one_letter_code
_entity_poly.pdbx_strand_id
1 'polypeptide(L)'
;MSEKKVLYIGTPIFNYHKKIILEFEEQGYSVDFYNDRPSESSFVKGMIKIRKSFMNSLIQKYFDKIMIETKEKSYDLVFIVNCKVFTPAMVQQLRNTQKTARFVLYMWDSLTLYPNSRELISIFDKAYSFDLEDSEKIETLKFLPLFYCKEYKEIGQEDVEERECDIVSVCTAHPNRYKTMHELFPKLESKGIRIFSYMFLNKLQYLYNKVFVPEFKGAKSSEFKFIPLSEQENLAVLKKSNTVFDMQHNKQSGLTMRTIETLGAKRKMITTNTNIKKYDFYTENNIFVMDENNLDKIEEFINNKYVPIGEDIYKKYSLHSFITTIINESDNNYLR
;
A
#
# COMPACT_ATOMS: atom_id res chain seq x y z
N MET A 1 32.19 -14.33 5.62
CA MET A 1 31.71 -13.01 5.13
C MET A 1 31.12 -12.29 6.31
N SER A 2 31.35 -10.98 6.46
CA SER A 2 30.69 -10.20 7.51
C SER A 2 29.17 -10.24 7.30
N GLU A 3 28.43 -10.44 8.39
CA GLU A 3 26.96 -10.35 8.39
C GLU A 3 26.54 -8.94 7.96
N LYS A 4 25.73 -8.84 6.90
CA LYS A 4 25.22 -7.54 6.44
C LYS A 4 24.08 -7.06 7.34
N LYS A 5 23.98 -5.76 7.57
CA LYS A 5 22.98 -5.17 8.50
C LYS A 5 22.15 -4.06 7.86
N VAL A 6 20.85 -4.10 8.10
CA VAL A 6 19.90 -3.04 7.71
C VAL A 6 19.34 -2.36 8.96
N LEU A 7 19.34 -1.03 8.96
CA LEU A 7 18.49 -0.23 9.83
C LEU A 7 17.21 0.09 9.08
N TYR A 8 16.10 -0.53 9.44
CA TYR A 8 14.80 -0.31 8.82
C TYR A 8 13.92 0.59 9.69
N ILE A 9 13.54 1.77 9.17
CA ILE A 9 12.61 2.69 9.81
C ILE A 9 11.32 2.76 8.98
N GLY A 10 10.19 2.34 9.54
CA GLY A 10 8.93 2.35 8.81
C GLY A 10 7.69 2.21 9.69
N THR A 11 6.53 2.55 9.14
CA THR A 11 5.27 2.45 9.87
C THR A 11 4.80 0.98 9.97
N PRO A 12 4.37 0.50 11.15
CA PRO A 12 3.70 -0.78 11.32
C PRO A 12 2.30 -0.80 10.67
N ILE A 13 2.22 -1.03 9.35
CA ILE A 13 0.97 -1.08 8.58
C ILE A 13 0.71 -2.53 8.15
N PHE A 14 -0.47 -3.07 8.48
CA PHE A 14 -0.96 -4.40 8.07
C PHE A 14 0.10 -5.52 8.07
N ASN A 15 0.98 -5.53 9.08
CA ASN A 15 2.14 -6.44 9.18
C ASN A 15 3.16 -6.42 8.02
N TYR A 16 3.04 -5.57 7.00
CA TYR A 16 4.02 -5.51 5.90
C TYR A 16 5.44 -5.24 6.38
N HIS A 17 5.61 -4.40 7.42
CA HIS A 17 6.91 -4.19 8.06
C HIS A 17 7.57 -5.49 8.52
N LYS A 18 6.80 -6.45 9.08
CA LYS A 18 7.33 -7.76 9.49
C LYS A 18 7.74 -8.60 8.29
N LYS A 19 6.95 -8.56 7.21
CA LYS A 19 7.26 -9.28 5.97
C LYS A 19 8.51 -8.73 5.30
N ILE A 20 8.67 -7.41 5.30
CA ILE A 20 9.89 -6.73 4.81
C ILE A 20 11.10 -7.17 5.64
N ILE A 21 10.98 -7.21 6.98
CA ILE A 21 12.06 -7.70 7.86
C ILE A 21 12.44 -9.14 7.48
N LEU A 22 11.46 -10.04 7.41
CA LEU A 22 11.69 -11.44 7.06
C LEU A 22 12.34 -11.60 5.68
N GLU A 23 11.90 -10.82 4.68
CA GLU A 23 12.49 -10.89 3.34
C GLU A 23 13.94 -10.37 3.32
N PHE A 24 14.27 -9.31 4.06
CA PHE A 24 15.67 -8.91 4.22
C PHE A 24 16.52 -10.02 4.87
N GLU A 25 15.98 -10.68 5.89
CA GLU A 25 16.63 -11.82 6.56
C GLU A 25 16.84 -13.02 5.62
N GLU A 26 15.84 -13.37 4.83
CA GLU A 26 15.93 -14.40 3.79
C GLU A 26 16.98 -14.04 2.71
N GLN A 27 17.19 -12.75 2.43
CA GLN A 27 18.24 -12.24 1.53
C GLN A 27 19.59 -12.03 2.22
N GLY A 28 19.78 -12.52 3.46
CA GLY A 28 21.06 -12.59 4.15
C GLY A 28 21.45 -11.35 4.95
N TYR A 29 20.49 -10.52 5.33
CA TYR A 29 20.71 -9.35 6.19
C TYR A 29 20.15 -9.57 7.61
N SER A 30 20.84 -9.07 8.63
CA SER A 30 20.21 -8.82 9.93
C SER A 30 19.50 -7.46 9.93
N VAL A 31 18.37 -7.35 10.62
CA VAL A 31 17.54 -6.13 10.59
C VAL A 31 17.28 -5.58 11.98
N ASP A 32 17.65 -4.32 12.20
CA ASP A 32 17.15 -3.52 13.32
C ASP A 32 15.96 -2.68 12.85
N PHE A 33 14.79 -2.90 13.44
CA PHE A 33 13.56 -2.21 13.08
C PHE A 33 13.17 -1.13 14.08
N TYR A 34 12.83 0.05 13.58
CA TYR A 34 12.19 1.13 14.33
C TYR A 34 10.92 1.61 13.63
N ASN A 35 9.95 2.00 14.44
CA ASN A 35 8.76 2.67 13.96
C ASN A 35 9.13 4.07 13.44
N ASP A 36 8.44 4.56 12.41
CA ASP A 36 8.64 5.93 11.90
C ASP A 36 8.04 7.02 12.80
N ARG A 37 7.47 6.63 13.96
CA ARG A 37 6.88 7.51 14.97
C ARG A 37 7.00 6.93 16.39
N PRO A 38 6.92 7.78 17.43
CA PRO A 38 7.11 7.35 18.82
C PRO A 38 6.00 6.44 19.38
N SER A 39 4.81 6.40 18.77
CA SER A 39 3.68 5.61 19.29
C SER A 39 2.64 5.29 18.23
N GLU A 40 2.01 4.12 18.37
CA GLU A 40 0.87 3.66 17.57
C GLU A 40 -0.49 4.08 18.12
N SER A 41 -0.55 4.89 19.19
CA SER A 41 -1.83 5.35 19.73
C SER A 41 -2.56 6.27 18.75
N SER A 42 -3.89 6.10 18.62
CA SER A 42 -4.72 6.93 17.73
C SER A 42 -4.61 8.43 18.05
N PHE A 43 -4.41 8.76 19.33
CA PHE A 43 -4.17 10.14 19.77
C PHE A 43 -2.87 10.71 19.20
N VAL A 44 -1.74 10.00 19.33
CA VAL A 44 -0.45 10.44 18.79
C VAL A 44 -0.51 10.55 17.27
N LYS A 45 -1.12 9.58 16.58
CA LYS A 45 -1.34 9.64 15.12
C LYS A 45 -2.12 10.88 14.70
N GLY A 46 -3.21 11.18 15.42
CA GLY A 46 -4.04 12.36 15.18
C GLY A 46 -3.28 13.67 15.41
N MET A 47 -2.57 13.78 16.54
CA MET A 47 -1.81 14.98 16.90
C MET A 47 -0.67 15.27 15.94
N ILE A 48 0.08 14.25 15.50
CA ILE A 48 1.12 14.40 14.48
C ILE A 48 0.53 14.99 13.19
N LYS A 49 -0.67 14.56 12.80
CA LYS A 49 -1.35 15.06 11.60
C LYS A 49 -1.89 16.48 11.77
N ILE A 50 -2.39 16.84 12.95
CA ILE A 50 -3.08 18.12 13.20
C ILE A 50 -2.10 19.23 13.57
N ARG A 51 -1.21 18.99 14.54
CA ARG A 51 -0.23 19.95 15.05
C ARG A 51 1.03 19.23 15.54
N LYS A 52 1.86 18.82 14.57
CA LYS A 52 3.15 18.13 14.79
C LYS A 52 4.03 18.82 15.84
N SER A 53 4.01 20.16 15.92
CA SER A 53 4.81 20.95 16.86
C SER A 53 4.61 20.57 18.33
N PHE A 54 3.39 20.20 18.75
CA PHE A 54 3.12 19.74 20.12
C PHE A 54 3.81 18.42 20.46
N MET A 55 4.17 17.64 19.45
CA MET A 55 4.82 16.35 19.61
C MET A 55 6.35 16.44 19.50
N ASN A 56 6.93 17.62 19.23
CA ASN A 56 8.36 17.78 18.95
C ASN A 56 9.25 17.18 20.05
N SER A 57 8.95 17.43 21.33
CA SER A 57 9.74 16.87 22.44
C SER A 57 9.68 15.34 22.50
N LEU A 58 8.50 14.75 22.28
CA LEU A 58 8.34 13.29 22.23
C LEU A 58 9.07 12.69 21.03
N ILE A 59 8.98 13.35 19.87
CA ILE A 59 9.66 12.95 18.64
C ILE A 59 11.18 13.01 18.83
N GLN A 60 11.70 14.10 19.38
CA GLN A 60 13.13 14.27 19.65
C GLN A 60 13.62 13.20 20.62
N LYS A 61 12.93 12.98 21.75
CA LYS A 61 13.30 11.94 22.72
C LYS A 61 13.31 10.54 22.09
N TYR A 62 12.35 10.26 21.20
CA TYR A 62 12.31 9.00 20.47
C TYR A 62 13.45 8.87 19.47
N PHE A 63 13.75 9.93 18.73
CA PHE A 63 14.88 9.97 17.81
C PHE A 63 16.23 9.81 18.54
N ASP A 64 16.42 10.50 19.67
CA ASP A 64 17.62 10.38 20.50
C ASP A 64 17.82 8.94 20.99
N LYS A 65 16.74 8.24 21.35
CA LYS A 65 16.79 6.81 21.69
C LYS A 65 17.32 5.98 20.52
N ILE A 66 16.82 6.19 19.30
CA ILE A 66 17.31 5.49 18.09
C ILE A 66 18.79 5.78 17.89
N MET A 67 19.22 7.05 18.01
CA MET A 67 20.62 7.43 17.87
C MET A 67 21.51 6.73 18.89
N ILE A 68 21.09 6.62 20.15
CA ILE A 68 21.84 5.93 21.21
C ILE A 68 21.98 4.43 20.92
N GLU A 69 20.91 3.78 20.45
CA GLU A 69 20.90 2.33 20.19
C GLU A 69 21.63 1.95 18.91
N THR A 70 21.80 2.90 17.98
CA THR A 70 22.44 2.69 16.67
C THR A 70 23.89 3.19 16.62
N LYS A 71 24.37 4.02 17.56
CA LYS A 71 25.68 4.68 17.47
C LYS A 71 26.89 3.74 17.41
N GLU A 72 26.85 2.59 18.08
CA GLU A 72 27.96 1.62 18.12
C GLU A 72 27.79 0.52 17.06
N LYS A 73 26.73 0.62 16.24
CA LYS A 73 26.42 -0.32 15.17
C LYS A 73 26.82 0.30 13.83
N SER A 74 27.36 -0.52 12.95
CA SER A 74 27.60 -0.16 11.55
C SER A 74 26.59 -0.90 10.69
N TYR A 75 25.85 -0.14 9.87
CA TYR A 75 24.90 -0.69 8.90
C TYR A 75 25.47 -0.60 7.48
N ASP A 76 25.08 -1.54 6.64
CA ASP A 76 25.33 -1.50 5.20
C ASP A 76 24.24 -0.70 4.47
N LEU A 77 23.03 -0.66 5.05
CA LEU A 77 21.86 -0.01 4.50
C LEU A 77 21.01 0.61 5.62
N VAL A 78 20.64 1.87 5.45
CA VAL A 78 19.57 2.53 6.18
C VAL A 78 18.38 2.65 5.23
N PHE A 79 17.35 1.85 5.47
CA PHE A 79 16.13 1.84 4.67
C PHE A 79 15.01 2.55 5.41
N ILE A 80 14.46 3.61 4.83
CA ILE A 80 13.40 4.40 5.46
C ILE A 80 12.16 4.43 4.56
N VAL A 81 11.00 4.11 5.15
CA VAL A 81 9.70 4.17 4.47
C VAL A 81 8.90 5.36 5.00
N ASN A 82 8.53 6.29 4.11
CA ASN A 82 7.78 7.55 4.32
C ASN A 82 8.37 8.60 5.28
N CYS A 83 8.91 8.15 6.42
CA CYS A 83 9.44 8.98 7.50
C CYS A 83 8.58 10.23 7.82
N LYS A 84 7.33 10.05 8.24
CA LYS A 84 6.38 11.19 8.35
C LYS A 84 6.75 12.18 9.47
N VAL A 85 7.58 11.74 10.40
CA VAL A 85 7.77 12.41 11.69
C VAL A 85 9.16 13.01 11.83
N PHE A 86 10.22 12.35 11.38
CA PHE A 86 11.56 12.90 11.49
C PHE A 86 11.76 14.08 10.55
N THR A 87 12.58 15.04 10.97
CA THR A 87 12.91 16.22 10.17
C THR A 87 14.13 15.94 9.29
N PRO A 88 14.36 16.74 8.23
CA PRO A 88 15.60 16.68 7.46
C PRO A 88 16.86 16.72 8.35
N ALA A 89 16.86 17.58 9.37
CA ALA A 89 17.98 17.68 10.31
C ALA A 89 18.23 16.38 11.11
N MET A 90 17.17 15.71 11.57
CA MET A 90 17.27 14.41 12.25
C MET A 90 17.84 13.35 11.30
N VAL A 91 17.29 13.23 10.09
CA VAL A 91 17.78 12.22 9.12
C VAL A 91 19.22 12.51 8.70
N GLN A 92 19.60 13.77 8.56
CA GLN A 92 20.99 14.17 8.31
C GLN A 92 21.92 13.81 9.48
N GLN A 93 21.46 13.96 10.72
CA GLN A 93 22.22 13.54 11.90
C GLN A 93 22.48 12.03 11.88
N LEU A 94 21.47 11.22 11.55
CA LEU A 94 21.63 9.76 11.39
C LEU A 94 22.60 9.42 10.25
N ARG A 95 22.54 10.12 9.12
CA ARG A 95 23.50 9.95 8.01
C ARG A 95 24.94 10.29 8.42
N ASN A 96 25.12 11.32 9.23
CA ASN A 96 26.43 11.72 9.71
C ASN A 96 27.06 10.69 10.67
N THR A 97 26.25 9.90 11.38
CA THR A 97 26.75 8.80 12.24
C THR A 97 26.94 7.50 11.47
N GLN A 98 26.12 7.23 10.46
CA GLN A 98 26.16 6.01 9.65
C GLN A 98 26.85 6.23 8.29
N LYS A 99 28.11 6.69 8.31
CA LYS A 99 28.84 7.14 7.11
C LYS A 99 29.12 6.07 6.07
N THR A 100 29.14 4.80 6.47
CA THR A 100 29.40 3.66 5.57
C THR A 100 28.13 3.07 4.98
N ALA A 101 26.96 3.42 5.53
CA ALA A 101 25.68 2.89 5.09
C ALA A 101 25.17 3.64 3.87
N ARG A 102 24.57 2.92 2.93
CA ARG A 102 23.74 3.52 1.89
C ARG A 102 22.39 3.89 2.47
N PHE A 103 21.82 5.01 2.05
CA PHE A 103 20.52 5.49 2.51
C PHE A 103 19.53 5.36 1.37
N VAL A 104 18.50 4.54 1.57
CA VAL A 104 17.41 4.35 0.60
C VAL A 104 16.07 4.77 1.20
N LEU A 105 15.36 5.64 0.49
CA LEU A 105 14.03 6.12 0.85
C LEU A 105 12.98 5.48 -0.05
N TYR A 106 11.88 5.00 0.54
CA TYR A 106 10.70 4.59 -0.20
C TYR A 106 9.47 5.37 0.27
N MET A 107 8.91 6.18 -0.62
CA MET A 107 7.64 6.87 -0.42
C MET A 107 6.50 5.88 -0.71
N TRP A 108 5.87 5.40 0.36
CA TRP A 108 4.70 4.52 0.32
C TRP A 108 3.39 5.33 0.27
N ASP A 109 3.42 6.61 0.64
CA ASP A 109 2.31 7.53 0.47
C ASP A 109 2.66 8.65 -0.51
N SER A 110 1.66 9.15 -1.24
CA SER A 110 1.87 10.23 -2.20
C SER A 110 2.29 11.52 -1.49
N LEU A 111 3.20 12.27 -2.14
CA LEU A 111 3.61 13.61 -1.71
C LEU A 111 2.46 14.63 -1.78
N THR A 112 1.40 14.35 -2.54
CA THR A 112 0.16 15.14 -2.48
C THR A 112 -0.49 15.04 -1.10
N LEU A 113 -0.41 13.89 -0.45
CA LEU A 113 -0.93 13.67 0.91
C LEU A 113 0.05 14.14 1.98
N TYR A 114 1.35 14.03 1.72
CA TYR A 114 2.42 14.35 2.67
C TYR A 114 3.56 15.18 2.03
N PRO A 115 3.32 16.46 1.70
CA PRO A 115 4.26 17.26 0.93
C PRO A 115 5.59 17.51 1.66
N ASN A 116 5.57 17.54 2.99
CA ASN A 116 6.77 17.77 3.81
C ASN A 116 7.81 16.64 3.65
N SER A 117 7.40 15.43 3.25
CA SER A 117 8.35 14.34 2.99
C SER A 117 9.25 14.62 1.80
N ARG A 118 8.90 15.58 0.93
CA ARG A 118 9.72 15.98 -0.22
C ARG A 118 11.12 16.48 0.19
N GLU A 119 11.22 17.19 1.32
CA GLU A 119 12.50 17.74 1.82
C GLU A 119 13.50 16.65 2.22
N LEU A 120 13.02 15.43 2.48
CA LEU A 120 13.88 14.31 2.85
C LEU A 120 14.64 13.74 1.65
N ILE A 121 14.08 13.83 0.44
CA ILE A 121 14.56 13.11 -0.76
C ILE A 121 16.05 13.37 -1.02
N SER A 122 16.51 14.61 -0.87
CA SER A 122 17.89 15.01 -1.17
C SER A 122 18.94 14.45 -0.20
N ILE A 123 18.53 13.86 0.93
CA ILE A 123 19.45 13.31 1.93
C ILE A 123 19.85 11.87 1.57
N PHE A 124 19.05 11.19 0.75
CA PHE A 124 19.22 9.77 0.46
C PHE A 124 20.04 9.55 -0.82
N ASP A 125 20.76 8.44 -0.87
CA ASP A 125 21.52 8.01 -2.04
C ASP A 125 20.56 7.57 -3.16
N LYS A 126 19.46 6.90 -2.78
CA LYS A 126 18.38 6.51 -3.68
C LYS A 126 17.02 6.79 -3.04
N ALA A 127 16.09 7.30 -3.84
CA ALA A 127 14.71 7.51 -3.42
C ALA A 127 13.73 6.92 -4.44
N TYR A 128 12.70 6.27 -3.94
CA TYR A 128 11.67 5.62 -4.72
C TYR A 128 10.28 6.10 -4.30
N SER A 129 9.31 6.05 -5.22
CA SER A 129 7.89 6.28 -4.93
C SER A 129 7.01 5.30 -5.68
N PHE A 130 5.96 4.84 -5.01
CA PHE A 130 4.89 4.06 -5.63
C PHE A 130 3.89 4.92 -6.43
N ASP A 131 3.91 6.24 -6.22
CA ASP A 131 3.03 7.17 -6.91
C ASP A 131 3.72 7.64 -8.20
N LEU A 132 3.07 7.37 -9.33
CA LEU A 132 3.64 7.61 -10.65
C LEU A 132 3.82 9.10 -10.91
N GLU A 133 2.82 9.92 -10.57
CA GLU A 133 2.91 11.37 -10.75
C GLU A 133 4.02 12.00 -9.91
N ASP A 134 4.26 11.52 -8.68
CA ASP A 134 5.35 12.01 -7.85
C ASP A 134 6.72 11.75 -8.51
N SER A 135 6.86 10.58 -9.13
CA SER A 135 8.10 10.17 -9.83
C SER A 135 8.29 10.89 -11.16
N GLU A 136 7.21 11.22 -11.88
CA GLU A 136 7.26 12.03 -13.11
C GLU A 136 7.64 13.49 -12.80
N LYS A 137 7.23 14.03 -11.63
CA LYS A 137 7.46 15.43 -11.24
C LYS A 137 8.80 15.67 -10.52
N ILE A 138 9.51 14.62 -10.11
CA ILE A 138 10.74 14.71 -9.32
C ILE A 138 11.77 13.75 -9.89
N GLU A 139 12.75 14.29 -10.62
CA GLU A 139 13.77 13.50 -11.34
C GLU A 139 14.56 12.52 -10.46
N THR A 140 14.83 12.91 -9.21
CA THR A 140 15.55 12.12 -8.21
C THR A 140 14.70 11.06 -7.51
N LEU A 141 13.38 11.05 -7.75
CA LEU A 141 12.44 10.09 -7.18
C LEU A 141 12.06 9.06 -8.24
N LYS A 142 12.57 7.85 -8.11
CA LYS A 142 12.35 6.79 -9.10
C LYS A 142 11.04 6.05 -8.84
N PHE A 143 10.36 5.69 -9.91
CA PHE A 143 9.13 4.93 -9.80
C PHE A 143 9.43 3.47 -9.41
N LEU A 144 8.83 3.02 -8.30
CA LEU A 144 8.88 1.63 -7.83
C LEU A 144 7.50 1.28 -7.26
N PRO A 145 6.71 0.42 -7.93
CA PRO A 145 5.39 0.08 -7.44
C PRO A 145 5.44 -0.72 -6.15
N LEU A 146 4.27 -0.84 -5.53
CA LEU A 146 4.02 -1.73 -4.41
C LEU A 146 4.22 -3.20 -4.85
N PHE A 147 4.18 -4.10 -3.87
CA PHE A 147 4.49 -5.52 -4.04
C PHE A 147 3.39 -6.43 -3.50
N TYR A 148 3.35 -7.68 -3.95
CA TYR A 148 2.57 -8.74 -3.33
C TYR A 148 3.47 -9.66 -2.49
N CYS A 149 2.89 -10.20 -1.41
CA CYS A 149 3.56 -11.14 -0.51
C CYS A 149 3.31 -12.61 -0.90
N LYS A 150 4.09 -13.52 -0.32
CA LYS A 150 4.05 -14.97 -0.61
C LYS A 150 2.66 -15.58 -0.51
N GLU A 151 1.85 -15.14 0.45
CA GLU A 151 0.50 -15.69 0.70
C GLU A 151 -0.44 -15.42 -0.49
N TYR A 152 -0.26 -14.29 -1.18
CA TYR A 152 -1.02 -14.01 -2.40
C TYR A 152 -0.56 -14.89 -3.55
N LYS A 153 0.74 -15.15 -3.67
CA LYS A 153 1.27 -16.10 -4.66
C LYS A 153 0.71 -17.51 -4.45
N GLU A 154 0.60 -17.95 -3.19
CA GLU A 154 0.00 -19.24 -2.82
C GLU A 154 -1.47 -19.32 -3.26
N ILE A 155 -2.27 -18.27 -3.01
CA ILE A 155 -3.66 -18.18 -3.51
C ILE A 155 -3.71 -18.31 -5.04
N GLY A 156 -2.77 -17.67 -5.74
CA GLY A 156 -2.69 -17.73 -7.20
C GLY A 156 -2.29 -19.09 -7.78
N GLN A 157 -1.87 -20.04 -6.94
CA GLN A 157 -1.57 -21.42 -7.32
C GLN A 157 -2.77 -22.36 -7.09
N GLU A 158 -3.76 -21.93 -6.31
CA GLU A 158 -4.96 -22.71 -6.03
C GLU A 158 -5.97 -22.57 -7.19
N ASP A 159 -6.45 -23.72 -7.70
CA ASP A 159 -7.58 -23.76 -8.61
C ASP A 159 -8.85 -23.32 -7.87
N VAL A 160 -9.61 -22.42 -8.49
CA VAL A 160 -10.87 -21.92 -7.91
C VAL A 160 -11.99 -22.85 -8.35
N GLU A 161 -12.12 -23.97 -7.65
CA GLU A 161 -13.11 -25.00 -7.97
C GLU A 161 -14.55 -24.57 -7.62
N GLU A 162 -14.76 -23.82 -6.54
CA GLU A 162 -16.09 -23.32 -6.16
C GLU A 162 -16.08 -21.84 -5.75
N ARG A 163 -16.71 -20.98 -6.56
CA ARG A 163 -16.86 -19.55 -6.28
C ARG A 163 -18.08 -19.30 -5.40
N GLU A 164 -17.85 -18.87 -4.16
CA GLU A 164 -18.93 -18.39 -3.28
C GLU A 164 -19.58 -17.10 -3.82
N CYS A 165 -18.78 -16.22 -4.46
CA CYS A 165 -19.26 -14.96 -5.02
C CYS A 165 -18.48 -14.53 -6.27
N ASP A 166 -19.09 -13.63 -7.04
CA ASP A 166 -18.59 -13.19 -8.34
C ASP A 166 -17.68 -11.96 -8.22
N ILE A 167 -17.88 -11.13 -7.18
CA ILE A 167 -17.03 -10.00 -6.82
C ILE A 167 -16.79 -9.98 -5.30
N VAL A 168 -15.54 -9.72 -4.89
CA VAL A 168 -15.20 -9.32 -3.52
C VAL A 168 -14.73 -7.87 -3.46
N SER A 169 -15.18 -7.13 -2.44
CA SER A 169 -14.70 -5.79 -2.12
C SER A 169 -14.45 -5.65 -0.62
N VAL A 170 -13.23 -5.26 -0.25
CA VAL A 170 -12.87 -4.95 1.14
C VAL A 170 -12.17 -3.60 1.16
N CYS A 171 -12.81 -2.58 1.72
CA CYS A 171 -12.27 -1.23 1.70
C CYS A 171 -12.74 -0.38 2.88
N THR A 172 -11.97 0.67 3.18
CA THR A 172 -12.44 1.72 4.09
C THR A 172 -13.58 2.52 3.46
N ALA A 173 -14.57 2.91 4.27
CA ALA A 173 -15.73 3.71 3.86
C ALA A 173 -15.35 5.18 3.62
N HIS A 174 -14.58 5.45 2.57
CA HIS A 174 -14.36 6.82 2.09
C HIS A 174 -15.58 7.32 1.30
N PRO A 175 -15.86 8.64 1.29
CA PRO A 175 -17.05 9.20 0.63
C PRO A 175 -17.18 8.80 -0.85
N ASN A 176 -16.10 8.86 -1.62
CA ASN A 176 -16.10 8.47 -3.03
C ASN A 176 -16.40 6.98 -3.22
N ARG A 177 -15.79 6.10 -2.41
CA ARG A 177 -16.03 4.65 -2.47
C ARG A 177 -17.45 4.30 -2.07
N TYR A 178 -17.94 4.89 -0.97
CA TYR A 178 -19.29 4.68 -0.49
C TYR A 178 -20.32 5.06 -1.56
N LYS A 179 -20.21 6.27 -2.12
CA LYS A 179 -21.09 6.73 -3.20
C LYS A 179 -21.12 5.75 -4.37
N THR A 180 -19.95 5.42 -4.94
CA THR A 180 -19.86 4.55 -6.11
C THR A 180 -20.40 3.15 -5.83
N MET A 181 -20.02 2.52 -4.72
CA MET A 181 -20.47 1.17 -4.40
C MET A 181 -21.96 1.12 -4.06
N HIS A 182 -22.49 2.14 -3.37
CA HIS A 182 -23.92 2.24 -3.04
C HIS A 182 -24.79 2.40 -4.30
N GLU A 183 -24.28 3.04 -5.35
CA GLU A 183 -24.98 3.19 -6.63
C GLU A 183 -24.79 1.98 -7.56
N LEU A 184 -23.61 1.36 -7.57
CA LEU A 184 -23.23 0.30 -8.50
C LEU A 184 -23.70 -1.09 -8.05
N PHE A 185 -23.45 -1.46 -6.80
CA PHE A 185 -23.63 -2.85 -6.35
C PHE A 185 -25.10 -3.31 -6.45
N PRO A 186 -26.11 -2.52 -6.06
CA PRO A 186 -27.51 -2.92 -6.25
C PRO A 186 -27.88 -3.17 -7.72
N LYS A 187 -27.27 -2.44 -8.67
CA LYS A 187 -27.51 -2.63 -10.11
C LYS A 187 -26.87 -3.91 -10.66
N LEU A 188 -25.77 -4.35 -10.06
CA LEU A 188 -25.11 -5.61 -10.42
C LEU A 188 -25.84 -6.79 -9.76
N GLU A 189 -26.23 -6.65 -8.50
CA GLU A 189 -27.01 -7.66 -7.76
C GLU A 189 -28.37 -7.91 -8.41
N SER A 190 -29.04 -6.87 -8.95
CA SER A 190 -30.30 -7.04 -9.69
C SER A 190 -30.15 -7.81 -11.00
N LYS A 191 -28.92 -7.94 -11.52
CA LYS A 191 -28.56 -8.79 -12.66
C LYS A 191 -28.10 -10.20 -12.24
N GLY A 192 -28.15 -10.52 -10.95
CA GLY A 192 -27.75 -11.83 -10.43
C GLY A 192 -26.26 -11.96 -10.07
N ILE A 193 -25.48 -10.88 -10.13
CA ILE A 193 -24.07 -10.89 -9.70
C ILE A 193 -24.02 -10.97 -8.17
N ARG A 194 -23.35 -11.99 -7.64
CA ARG A 194 -23.17 -12.18 -6.19
C ARG A 194 -21.98 -11.37 -5.71
N ILE A 195 -22.21 -10.43 -4.81
CA ILE A 195 -21.16 -9.52 -4.32
C ILE A 195 -20.94 -9.71 -2.81
N PHE A 196 -19.68 -9.95 -2.43
CA PHE A 196 -19.26 -9.79 -1.04
C PHE A 196 -18.69 -8.38 -0.84
N SER A 197 -19.36 -7.56 -0.03
CA SER A 197 -18.93 -6.20 0.27
C SER A 197 -18.63 -6.03 1.77
N TYR A 198 -17.39 -5.68 2.10
CA TYR A 198 -16.95 -5.37 3.45
C TYR A 198 -16.41 -3.94 3.50
N MET A 199 -17.32 -3.00 3.82
CA MET A 199 -16.96 -1.60 3.99
C MET A 199 -16.80 -1.26 5.47
N PHE A 200 -15.64 -0.75 5.87
CA PHE A 200 -15.36 -0.48 7.28
C PHE A 200 -14.86 0.93 7.56
N LEU A 201 -15.15 1.44 8.76
CA LEU A 201 -14.66 2.72 9.28
C LEU A 201 -14.77 2.75 10.80
N ASN A 202 -14.02 3.60 11.48
CA ASN A 202 -14.17 3.72 12.92
C ASN A 202 -15.51 4.41 13.29
N LYS A 203 -16.08 4.08 14.46
CA LYS A 203 -17.40 4.59 14.90
C LYS A 203 -17.47 6.13 14.95
N LEU A 204 -16.41 6.79 15.41
CA LEU A 204 -16.37 8.25 15.49
C LEU A 204 -16.38 8.89 14.09
N GLN A 205 -15.64 8.31 13.15
CA GLN A 205 -15.62 8.74 11.76
C GLN A 205 -16.96 8.49 11.08
N TYR A 206 -17.67 7.40 11.39
CA TYR A 206 -19.04 7.21 10.92
C TYR A 206 -19.97 8.32 11.43
N LEU A 207 -19.97 8.61 12.74
CA LEU A 207 -20.80 9.66 13.31
C LEU A 207 -20.47 11.03 12.69
N TYR A 208 -19.19 11.35 12.52
CA TYR A 208 -18.74 12.56 11.85
C TYR A 208 -19.25 12.61 10.39
N ASN A 209 -18.99 11.56 9.61
CA ASN A 209 -19.40 11.51 8.21
C ASN A 209 -20.93 11.61 8.07
N LYS A 210 -21.69 10.91 8.92
CA LYS A 210 -23.16 10.92 8.90
C LYS A 210 -23.75 12.32 9.04
N VAL A 211 -23.09 13.19 9.83
CA VAL A 211 -23.53 14.57 10.07
C VAL A 211 -22.99 15.53 8.99
N PHE A 212 -21.70 15.42 8.64
CA PHE A 212 -21.00 16.47 7.89
C PHE A 212 -20.70 16.12 6.43
N VAL A 213 -20.79 14.86 6.01
CA VAL A 213 -20.44 14.41 4.67
C VAL A 213 -21.71 14.13 3.85
N PRO A 214 -21.96 14.85 2.74
CA PRO A 214 -23.19 14.71 1.94
C PRO A 214 -23.50 13.27 1.53
N GLU A 215 -22.48 12.54 1.08
CA GLU A 215 -22.59 11.16 0.62
C GLU A 215 -23.10 10.23 1.73
N PHE A 216 -22.84 10.54 3.01
CA PHE A 216 -23.22 9.70 4.15
C PHE A 216 -24.58 10.05 4.76
N LYS A 217 -25.25 11.14 4.36
CA LYS A 217 -26.52 11.57 4.99
C LYS A 217 -27.59 10.47 5.00
N GLY A 218 -27.64 9.63 3.96
CA GLY A 218 -28.55 8.47 3.88
C GLY A 218 -28.04 7.17 4.49
N ALA A 219 -26.75 7.08 4.82
CA ALA A 219 -26.09 5.81 5.12
C ALA A 219 -26.55 5.18 6.44
N LYS A 220 -26.90 3.90 6.44
CA LYS A 220 -27.31 3.17 7.65
C LYS A 220 -26.10 2.54 8.32
N SER A 221 -26.09 2.49 9.65
CA SER A 221 -24.98 1.85 10.40
C SER A 221 -24.81 0.36 10.05
N SER A 222 -25.88 -0.32 9.63
CA SER A 222 -25.87 -1.71 9.18
C SER A 222 -25.09 -1.95 7.88
N GLU A 223 -24.85 -0.90 7.09
CA GLU A 223 -24.07 -0.97 5.84
C GLU A 223 -22.55 -1.03 6.10
N PHE A 224 -22.13 -0.80 7.36
CA PHE A 224 -20.72 -0.71 7.71
C PHE A 224 -20.30 -1.70 8.79
N LYS A 225 -19.01 -2.00 8.76
CA LYS A 225 -18.29 -2.65 9.84
C LYS A 225 -17.42 -1.62 10.56
N PHE A 226 -17.21 -1.83 11.86
CA PHE A 226 -16.49 -0.88 12.70
C PHE A 226 -15.08 -1.32 13.09
N ILE A 227 -14.65 -2.46 12.56
CA ILE A 227 -13.36 -3.09 12.80
C ILE A 227 -12.86 -3.55 11.42
N PRO A 228 -11.58 -3.34 11.07
CA PRO A 228 -11.00 -3.91 9.87
C PRO A 228 -10.95 -5.44 9.97
N LEU A 229 -11.03 -6.13 8.82
CA LEU A 229 -10.65 -7.54 8.76
C LEU A 229 -9.17 -7.70 9.12
N SER A 230 -8.86 -8.77 9.85
CA SER A 230 -7.51 -9.28 9.99
C SER A 230 -6.94 -9.72 8.65
N GLU A 231 -5.63 -9.93 8.60
CA GLU A 231 -4.96 -10.43 7.40
C GLU A 231 -5.48 -11.81 6.96
N GLN A 232 -5.66 -12.74 7.89
CA GLN A 232 -6.20 -14.07 7.62
C GLN A 232 -7.62 -14.01 7.06
N GLU A 233 -8.48 -13.15 7.62
CA GLU A 233 -9.83 -12.93 7.09
C GLU A 233 -9.81 -12.31 5.69
N ASN A 234 -8.89 -11.37 5.42
CA ASN A 234 -8.72 -10.81 4.07
C ASN A 234 -8.33 -11.88 3.05
N LEU A 235 -7.38 -12.74 3.38
CA LEU A 235 -6.96 -13.85 2.52
C LEU A 235 -8.11 -14.83 2.29
N ALA A 236 -8.87 -15.17 3.35
CA ALA A 236 -10.04 -16.02 3.25
C ALA A 236 -11.13 -15.42 2.34
N VAL A 237 -11.39 -14.11 2.45
CA VAL A 237 -12.32 -13.40 1.54
C VAL A 237 -11.82 -13.44 0.10
N LEU A 238 -10.52 -13.22 -0.14
CA LEU A 238 -9.95 -13.23 -1.49
C LEU A 238 -10.10 -14.59 -2.18
N LYS A 239 -10.10 -15.69 -1.43
CA LYS A 239 -10.34 -17.04 -1.96
C LYS A 239 -11.78 -17.28 -2.43
N LYS A 240 -12.76 -16.46 -1.98
CA LYS A 240 -14.19 -16.62 -2.30
C LYS A 240 -14.57 -16.24 -3.73
N SER A 241 -13.69 -15.53 -4.44
CA SER A 241 -14.01 -14.98 -5.75
C SER A 241 -12.79 -14.90 -6.67
N ASN A 242 -13.10 -14.89 -7.98
CA ASN A 242 -12.12 -14.64 -9.04
C ASN A 242 -12.01 -13.17 -9.44
N THR A 243 -12.83 -12.29 -8.90
CA THR A 243 -12.82 -10.87 -9.24
C THR A 243 -12.80 -10.02 -7.99
N VAL A 244 -11.84 -9.11 -7.91
CA VAL A 244 -11.74 -8.11 -6.86
C VAL A 244 -12.22 -6.77 -7.39
N PHE A 245 -12.95 -6.02 -6.58
CA PHE A 245 -13.28 -4.63 -6.87
C PHE A 245 -12.40 -3.71 -6.01
N ASP A 246 -11.69 -2.78 -6.64
CA ASP A 246 -10.82 -1.80 -5.97
C ASP A 246 -10.98 -0.39 -6.52
N MET A 247 -10.88 0.59 -5.64
CA MET A 247 -10.94 2.02 -5.98
C MET A 247 -9.86 2.77 -5.20
N GLN A 248 -9.02 3.56 -5.89
CA GLN A 248 -8.03 4.37 -5.19
C GLN A 248 -8.66 5.57 -4.46
N HIS A 249 -7.85 6.24 -3.64
CA HIS A 249 -8.19 7.56 -3.13
C HIS A 249 -8.07 8.59 -4.27
N ASN A 250 -8.99 9.54 -4.38
CA ASN A 250 -8.97 10.60 -5.42
C ASN A 250 -7.77 11.57 -5.38
N LYS A 251 -6.81 11.38 -4.46
CA LYS A 251 -5.60 12.21 -4.28
C LYS A 251 -4.33 11.39 -4.50
N GLN A 252 -4.46 10.22 -5.12
CA GLN A 252 -3.37 9.29 -5.35
C GLN A 252 -3.45 8.81 -6.80
N SER A 253 -2.32 8.85 -7.49
CA SER A 253 -2.18 8.34 -8.86
C SER A 253 -1.75 6.87 -8.86
N GLY A 254 -0.93 6.48 -7.87
CA GLY A 254 -0.40 5.13 -7.71
C GLY A 254 -1.47 4.06 -7.50
N LEU A 255 -1.16 2.83 -7.89
CA LEU A 255 -2.02 1.66 -7.63
C LEU A 255 -2.05 1.35 -6.13
N THR A 256 -3.14 0.75 -5.65
CA THR A 256 -3.27 0.39 -4.23
C THR A 256 -2.56 -0.92 -3.93
N MET A 257 -2.31 -1.22 -2.65
CA MET A 257 -1.90 -2.56 -2.23
C MET A 257 -2.86 -3.63 -2.75
N ARG A 258 -4.18 -3.38 -2.69
CA ARG A 258 -5.19 -4.34 -3.15
C ARG A 258 -5.03 -4.67 -4.63
N THR A 259 -4.62 -3.70 -5.45
CA THR A 259 -4.31 -3.93 -6.85
C THR A 259 -3.17 -4.93 -7.03
N ILE A 260 -2.05 -4.74 -6.35
CA ILE A 260 -0.88 -5.62 -6.50
C ILE A 260 -1.11 -6.98 -5.82
N GLU A 261 -1.83 -7.03 -4.71
CA GLU A 261 -2.25 -8.28 -4.06
C GLU A 261 -3.15 -9.14 -4.97
N THR A 262 -4.07 -8.50 -5.69
CA THR A 262 -4.94 -9.16 -6.68
C THR A 262 -4.13 -9.74 -7.83
N LEU A 263 -3.13 -9.00 -8.30
CA LEU A 263 -2.14 -9.48 -9.26
C LEU A 263 -1.42 -10.73 -8.72
N GLY A 264 -0.88 -10.64 -7.49
CA GLY A 264 -0.23 -11.75 -6.79
C GLY A 264 -1.09 -13.01 -6.71
N ALA A 265 -2.36 -12.84 -6.40
CA ALA A 265 -3.36 -13.90 -6.29
C ALA A 265 -3.92 -14.40 -7.63
N LYS A 266 -3.43 -13.88 -8.76
CA LYS A 266 -3.92 -14.21 -10.10
C LYS A 266 -5.45 -14.13 -10.20
N ARG A 267 -6.01 -13.08 -9.61
CA ARG A 267 -7.43 -12.76 -9.67
C ARG A 267 -7.64 -11.60 -10.66
N LYS A 268 -8.85 -11.51 -11.21
CA LYS A 268 -9.26 -10.39 -12.04
C LYS A 268 -9.56 -9.17 -11.16
N MET A 269 -9.44 -7.99 -11.74
CA MET A 269 -9.69 -6.71 -11.06
C MET A 269 -10.72 -5.88 -11.81
N ILE A 270 -11.68 -5.32 -11.10
CA ILE A 270 -12.51 -4.20 -11.55
C ILE A 270 -12.03 -2.96 -10.80
N THR A 271 -11.64 -1.90 -11.51
CA THR A 271 -11.13 -0.69 -10.86
C THR A 271 -11.49 0.59 -11.58
N THR A 272 -11.55 1.70 -10.85
CA THR A 272 -11.62 3.05 -11.42
C THR A 272 -10.24 3.65 -11.70
N ASN A 273 -9.14 2.95 -11.35
CA ASN A 273 -7.79 3.49 -11.54
C ASN A 273 -7.34 3.39 -12.99
N THR A 274 -7.49 4.46 -13.76
CA THR A 274 -7.07 4.50 -15.17
C THR A 274 -5.55 4.38 -15.35
N ASN A 275 -4.75 4.76 -14.35
CA ASN A 275 -3.28 4.64 -14.44
C ASN A 275 -2.81 3.18 -14.55
N ILE A 276 -3.64 2.21 -14.16
CA ILE A 276 -3.30 0.78 -14.31
C ILE A 276 -2.96 0.42 -15.76
N LYS A 277 -3.54 1.12 -16.74
CA LYS A 277 -3.27 0.90 -18.17
C LYS A 277 -1.82 1.17 -18.57
N LYS A 278 -1.08 1.97 -17.79
CA LYS A 278 0.33 2.30 -18.03
C LYS A 278 1.28 1.16 -17.61
N TYR A 279 0.83 0.23 -16.77
CA TYR A 279 1.68 -0.82 -16.19
C TYR A 279 1.88 -1.99 -17.16
N ASP A 280 3.07 -2.57 -17.15
CA ASP A 280 3.44 -3.69 -18.04
C ASP A 280 2.51 -4.92 -17.91
N PHE A 281 1.97 -5.18 -16.71
CA PHE A 281 1.04 -6.30 -16.45
C PHE A 281 -0.40 -6.07 -16.91
N TYR A 282 -0.76 -4.88 -17.40
CA TYR A 282 -2.15 -4.58 -17.75
C TYR A 282 -2.70 -5.51 -18.85
N THR A 283 -3.89 -6.05 -18.69
CA THR A 283 -4.56 -6.74 -19.79
C THR A 283 -6.05 -6.65 -19.59
N GLU A 284 -6.78 -6.33 -20.64
CA GLU A 284 -8.24 -6.21 -20.60
C GLU A 284 -8.93 -7.52 -20.20
N ASN A 285 -8.27 -8.66 -20.41
CA ASN A 285 -8.74 -9.97 -19.96
C ASN A 285 -8.78 -10.11 -18.43
N ASN A 286 -7.87 -9.44 -17.72
CA ASN A 286 -7.74 -9.55 -16.26
C ASN A 286 -8.14 -8.29 -15.52
N ILE A 287 -8.17 -7.14 -16.19
CA ILE A 287 -8.37 -5.83 -15.56
C ILE A 287 -9.42 -5.05 -16.34
N PHE A 288 -10.56 -4.86 -15.71
CA PHE A 288 -11.63 -4.00 -16.17
C PHE A 288 -11.47 -2.61 -15.56
N VAL A 289 -11.16 -1.61 -16.40
CA VAL A 289 -11.12 -0.22 -15.98
C VAL A 289 -12.50 0.38 -16.18
N MET A 290 -13.24 0.53 -15.09
CA MET A 290 -14.63 0.95 -15.05
C MET A 290 -14.76 2.46 -15.21
N ASP A 291 -15.71 2.87 -16.04
CA ASP A 291 -16.22 4.23 -16.15
C ASP A 291 -17.76 4.21 -16.26
N GLU A 292 -18.39 5.39 -16.32
CA GLU A 292 -19.85 5.51 -16.37
C GLU A 292 -20.47 4.94 -17.66
N ASN A 293 -19.67 4.78 -18.72
CA ASN A 293 -20.13 4.39 -20.05
C ASN A 293 -19.97 2.89 -20.35
N ASN A 294 -19.41 2.11 -19.42
CA ASN A 294 -19.08 0.70 -19.67
C ASN A 294 -19.59 -0.28 -18.60
N LEU A 295 -20.45 0.17 -17.67
CA LEU A 295 -20.98 -0.64 -16.58
C LEU A 295 -21.75 -1.88 -17.05
N ASP A 296 -22.31 -1.84 -18.27
CA ASP A 296 -23.00 -2.95 -18.92
C ASP A 296 -22.08 -4.14 -19.24
N LYS A 297 -20.77 -3.90 -19.41
CA LYS A 297 -19.76 -4.93 -19.75
C LYS A 297 -19.16 -5.66 -18.55
N ILE A 298 -19.50 -5.25 -17.34
CA ILE A 298 -18.96 -5.86 -16.11
C ILE A 298 -19.33 -7.35 -16.02
N GLU A 299 -20.55 -7.71 -16.40
CA GLU A 299 -21.03 -9.09 -16.38
C GLU A 299 -20.23 -10.00 -17.33
N GLU A 300 -20.03 -9.54 -18.57
CA GLU A 300 -19.19 -10.24 -19.55
C GLU A 300 -17.76 -10.44 -19.02
N PHE A 301 -17.17 -9.37 -18.47
CA PHE A 301 -15.83 -9.42 -17.90
C PHE A 301 -15.73 -10.44 -16.76
N ILE A 302 -16.71 -10.53 -15.87
CA ILE A 302 -16.74 -11.48 -14.74
C ILE A 302 -16.80 -12.94 -15.24
N ASN A 303 -17.46 -13.20 -16.36
CA ASN A 303 -17.59 -14.53 -16.93
C ASN A 303 -16.35 -15.00 -17.69
N ASN A 304 -15.52 -14.07 -18.17
CA ASN A 304 -14.26 -14.41 -18.85
C ASN A 304 -13.25 -15.10 -17.92
N LYS A 305 -12.41 -15.97 -18.47
CA LYS A 305 -11.34 -16.63 -17.71
C LYS A 305 -10.17 -15.68 -17.48
N TYR A 306 -9.49 -15.84 -16.35
CA TYR A 306 -8.21 -15.18 -16.11
C TYR A 306 -7.17 -15.70 -17.12
N VAL A 307 -6.37 -14.80 -17.69
CA VAL A 307 -5.31 -15.11 -18.64
C VAL A 307 -3.96 -14.86 -17.97
N PRO A 308 -3.10 -15.87 -17.76
CA PRO A 308 -1.79 -15.67 -17.15
C PRO A 308 -0.96 -14.60 -17.88
N ILE A 309 -0.32 -13.73 -17.11
CA ILE A 309 0.69 -12.80 -17.63
C ILE A 309 2.08 -13.47 -17.66
N GLY A 310 3.03 -12.88 -18.38
CA GLY A 310 4.40 -13.39 -18.45
C GLY A 310 5.04 -13.51 -17.06
N GLU A 311 5.75 -14.61 -16.81
CA GLU A 311 6.29 -14.93 -15.48
C GLU A 311 7.32 -13.90 -14.98
N ASP A 312 8.11 -13.32 -15.90
CA ASP A 312 9.08 -12.26 -15.57
C ASP A 312 8.37 -10.98 -15.10
N ILE A 313 7.27 -10.61 -15.76
CA ILE A 313 6.43 -9.48 -15.35
C ILE A 313 5.83 -9.80 -13.98
N TYR A 314 5.23 -10.98 -13.80
CA TYR A 314 4.60 -11.37 -12.53
C TYR A 314 5.59 -11.31 -11.36
N LYS A 315 6.73 -12.00 -11.45
CA LYS A 315 7.74 -12.07 -10.37
C LYS A 315 8.30 -10.71 -9.96
N LYS A 316 8.35 -9.76 -10.89
CA LYS A 316 8.87 -8.41 -10.66
C LYS A 316 8.04 -7.60 -9.67
N TYR A 317 6.78 -7.94 -9.44
CA TYR A 317 5.91 -7.34 -8.43
C TYR A 317 5.90 -8.07 -7.08
N SER A 318 6.75 -9.08 -6.88
CA SER A 318 6.86 -9.77 -5.60
C SER A 318 7.65 -8.96 -4.56
N LEU A 319 7.39 -9.22 -3.27
CA LEU A 319 8.16 -8.65 -2.16
C LEU A 319 9.66 -8.94 -2.30
N HIS A 320 10.01 -10.15 -2.76
CA HIS A 320 11.38 -10.53 -3.06
C HIS A 320 12.07 -9.55 -4.01
N SER A 321 11.48 -9.34 -5.20
CA SER A 321 12.00 -8.41 -6.21
C SER A 321 12.04 -6.97 -5.72
N PHE A 322 11.05 -6.57 -4.91
CA PHE A 322 11.03 -5.25 -4.28
C PHE A 322 12.25 -5.05 -3.36
N ILE A 323 12.51 -5.99 -2.45
CA ILE A 323 13.66 -5.91 -1.53
C ILE A 323 14.98 -6.02 -2.28
N THR A 324 15.08 -6.87 -3.31
CA THR A 324 16.26 -6.92 -4.18
C THR A 324 16.51 -5.57 -4.87
N THR A 325 15.45 -4.88 -5.30
CA THR A 325 15.56 -3.53 -5.89
C THR A 325 16.08 -2.52 -4.87
N ILE A 326 15.57 -2.55 -3.62
CA ILE A 326 16.06 -1.69 -2.53
C ILE A 326 17.53 -1.99 -2.19
N ILE A 327 17.91 -3.26 -2.12
CA ILE A 327 19.28 -3.68 -1.82
C ILE A 327 20.25 -3.25 -2.91
N ASN A 328 19.87 -3.40 -4.18
CA ASN A 328 20.75 -3.13 -5.33
C ASN A 328 20.59 -1.73 -5.92
N GLU A 329 19.67 -0.91 -5.39
CA GLU A 329 19.32 0.43 -5.90
C GLU A 329 19.01 0.46 -7.41
N SER A 330 18.42 -0.64 -7.89
CA SER A 330 18.18 -0.89 -9.31
C SER A 330 17.03 -0.03 -9.86
N ASP A 331 17.08 0.24 -11.16
CA ASP A 331 16.02 0.91 -11.90
C ASP A 331 15.36 -0.11 -12.85
N ASN A 332 14.19 -0.60 -12.45
CA ASN A 332 13.40 -1.55 -13.25
C ASN A 332 12.28 -0.79 -13.99
N ASN A 333 12.02 -1.10 -15.27
CA ASN A 333 10.94 -0.47 -16.02
C ASN A 333 9.60 -1.18 -15.80
N TYR A 334 8.68 -0.63 -14.99
CA TYR A 334 7.35 -1.18 -14.68
C TYR A 334 6.21 -0.74 -15.61
N LEU A 335 6.53 0.07 -16.62
CA LEU A 335 5.57 0.70 -17.51
C LEU A 335 5.75 0.20 -18.95
N ARG A 336 4.68 0.28 -19.74
CA ARG A 336 4.63 -0.13 -21.15
C ARG A 336 5.33 0.81 -22.10
#